data_AF-A0A838WTA3-F1
#
_entry.id   AF-A0A838WTA3-F1
#
_cell.length_a   1.000
_cell.length_b   1.000
_cell.length_c   1.000
_cell.angle_alpha   90.00
_cell.angle_beta   90.00
_cell.angle_gamma   90.00
#
_symmetry.space_group_name_H-M   'P 1'
#
loop_
_entity.id
_entity.type
_entity.pdbx_description
1 polymer ?
#
loop_
_entity_poly.entity_id
_entity_poly.type
_entity_poly.pdbx_seq_one_letter_code
_entity_poly.pdbx_strand_id
1 'polypeptide(L)' 'SLQINPDNTITLNSYGKALADSGDYKKACEIFERSLQINPDNTITLNSYGKALADSGDYKKACEIFERSLQINPD' A
#
# COMPACT_ATOMS: atom_id res chain seq x y z
N SER A 1 21.65 14.89 -7.34
CA SER A 1 21.40 13.62 -6.63
C SER A 1 19.98 13.67 -6.09
N LEU A 2 19.06 12.83 -6.59
CA LEU A 2 17.77 12.68 -5.91
C LEU A 2 18.06 12.04 -4.56
N GLN A 3 17.94 12.82 -3.48
CA GLN A 3 17.90 12.27 -2.13
C GLN A 3 16.68 11.36 -2.06
N ILE A 4 16.91 10.05 -2.10
CA ILE A 4 15.90 9.05 -1.77
C ILE A 4 15.70 9.19 -0.27
N ASN A 5 14.70 9.97 0.14
CA ASN A 5 14.23 9.94 1.51
C ASN A 5 13.51 8.59 1.70
N PRO A 6 14.06 7.65 2.49
CA PRO A 6 13.48 6.33 2.69
C PRO A 6 12.08 6.38 3.32
N ASP A 7 11.70 7.54 3.84
CA ASP A 7 10.43 7.79 4.52
C ASP A 7 9.46 8.63 3.68
N ASN A 8 9.74 8.79 2.38
CA ASN A 8 8.76 9.36 1.45
C ASN A 8 7.73 8.30 1.06
N THR A 9 6.51 8.48 1.55
CA THR A 9 5.35 7.63 1.25
C THR A 9 5.08 7.49 -0.26
N ILE A 10 5.40 8.51 -1.07
CA ILE A 10 5.26 8.45 -2.54
C ILE A 10 6.20 7.41 -3.15
N THR A 11 7.47 7.41 -2.71
CA THR A 11 8.48 6.47 -3.19
C THR A 11 8.16 5.05 -2.73
N LEU A 12 7.77 4.89 -1.46
CA LEU A 12 7.36 3.59 -0.92
C LEU A 12 6.15 3.04 -1.66
N ASN A 13 5.11 3.86 -1.90
CA ASN A 13 3.94 3.43 -2.65
C ASN A 13 4.29 3.01 -4.08
N SER A 14 5.14 3.77 -4.77
CA SER A 14 5.58 3.44 -6.14
C SER A 14 6.38 2.13 -6.18
N TYR A 15 7.24 1.90 -5.19
CA TYR A 15 8.02 0.67 -5.08
C TYR A 15 7.15 -0.54 -4.74
N GLY A 16 6.23 -0.40 -3.77
CA GLY A 16 5.26 -1.43 -3.42
C GLY A 16 4.39 -1.81 -4.61
N LYS A 17 3.93 -0.83 -5.39
CA LYS A 17 3.16 -1.07 -6.62
C LYS A 17 3.97 -1.84 -7.67
N ALA A 18 5.22 -1.45 -7.90
CA ALA A 18 6.09 -2.15 -8.85
C ALA A 18 6.34 -3.62 -8.44
N LEU A 19 6.49 -3.89 -7.14
CA LEU A 19 6.60 -5.24 -6.59
C LEU A 19 5.31 -6.05 -6.82
N ALA A 20 4.14 -5.46 -6.52
CA ALA A 20 2.85 -6.11 -6.77
C ALA A 20 2.63 -6.41 -8.26
N ASP A 21 2.96 -5.47 -9.15
CA ASP A 21 2.87 -5.66 -10.61
C ASP A 21 3.82 -6.77 -11.11
N SER A 22 4.92 -7.02 -10.39
CA SER A 22 5.85 -8.14 -10.65
C SER A 22 5.43 -9.49 -10.03
N GLY A 23 4.35 -9.51 -9.24
CA GLY A 23 3.86 -10.69 -8.52
C GLY A 23 4.53 -10.95 -7.17
N ASP A 24 5.48 -10.11 -6.73
CA ASP A 24 6.08 -10.19 -5.38
C ASP A 24 5.17 -9.52 -4.34
N TYR A 25 3.99 -10.11 -4.15
CA TYR A 25 2.96 -9.55 -3.27
C TYR A 25 3.42 -9.47 -1.81
N LYS A 26 4.19 -10.45 -1.33
CA LYS A 26 4.70 -10.46 0.04
C LYS A 26 5.52 -9.20 0.31
N LYS A 27 6.49 -8.91 -0.55
CA LYS A 27 7.34 -7.72 -0.39
C LYS A 27 6.57 -6.43 -0.65
N ALA A 28 5.61 -6.44 -1.57
CA ALA A 28 4.72 -5.30 -1.79
C ALA A 28 3.97 -4.93 -0.50
N CYS A 29 3.37 -5.91 0.17
CA CYS A 29 2.66 -5.73 1.44
C CYS A 29 3.58 -5.13 2.53
N GLU A 30 4.81 -5.65 2.69
CA GLU A 30 5.79 -5.11 3.64
C GLU A 30 6.11 -3.62 3.38
N ILE A 31 6.23 -3.24 2.11
CA ILE A 31 6.49 -1.84 1.71
C ILE A 31 5.28 -0.95 1.97
N PHE A 32 4.07 -1.42 1.67
CA PHE A 32 2.85 -0.66 1.97
C PHE A 32 2.63 -0.49 3.47
N GLU A 33 2.86 -1.53 4.28
CA GLU A 33 2.78 -1.44 5.74
C GLU A 33 3.76 -0.41 6.29
N ARG A 34 5.01 -0.38 5.79
CA ARG A 34 5.97 0.66 6.15
C ARG A 34 5.50 2.07 5.74
N SER A 35 4.92 2.21 4.54
CA SER A 35 4.35 3.50 4.12
C SER A 35 3.20 3.94 5.04
N LEU A 36 2.38 3.01 5.54
CA LEU A 36 1.29 3.30 6.48
C LEU A 36 1.78 3.55 7.90
N GLN A 37 2.95 3.03 8.30
CA GLN A 37 3.58 3.43 9.58
C GLN A 37 3.97 4.91 9.58
N ILE A 38 4.36 5.46 8.41
CA ILE A 38 4.73 6.87 8.26
C ILE A 38 3.50 7.77 8.14
N ASN A 39 2.54 7.38 7.29
CA ASN A 39 1.26 8.07 7.16
C ASN A 39 0.11 7.04 7.19
N PRO A 40 -0.47 6.80 8.38
CA PRO A 40 -1.51 5.78 8.56
C PRO A 40 -2.74 6.00 7.70
N ASP A 41 -3.07 7.26 7.40
CA ASP A 41 -4.33 7.61 6.72
C ASP A 41 -4.10 7.94 5.25
N ASN A 42 -2.95 7.53 4.69
CA ASN A 42 -2.69 7.66 3.26
C ASN A 42 -3.58 6.71 2.45
N THR A 43 -4.71 7.23 1.96
CA THR A 43 -5.69 6.49 1.16
C THR A 43 -5.11 5.92 -0.14
N ILE A 44 -4.11 6.57 -0.74
CA ILE A 44 -3.43 6.04 -1.94
C ILE A 44 -2.69 4.74 -1.59
N THR A 45 -1.99 4.73 -0.46
CA THR A 45 -1.28 3.54 0.03
C THR A 45 -2.27 2.46 0.45
N LEU A 46 -3.35 2.81 1.17
CA LEU A 46 -4.39 1.85 1.56
C LEU A 46 -5.01 1.17 0.33
N ASN A 47 -5.38 1.94 -0.69
CA ASN A 47 -5.94 1.39 -1.93
C ASN A 47 -4.95 0.47 -2.66
N SER A 48 -3.67 0.87 -2.74
CA SER A 48 -2.63 0.04 -3.38
C SER A 48 -2.37 -1.25 -2.59
N TYR A 49 -2.43 -1.17 -1.26
CA TYR A 49 -2.26 -2.32 -0.37
C TYR A 49 -3.44 -3.30 -0.48
N GLY A 50 -4.67 -2.80 -0.43
CA GLY A 50 -5.87 -3.62 -0.62
C GLY A 50 -5.87 -4.35 -1.96
N LYS A 51 -5.44 -3.67 -3.04
CA LYS A 51 -5.29 -4.30 -4.35
C LYS A 51 -4.25 -5.42 -4.34
N ALA A 52 -3.07 -5.18 -3.77
CA ALA A 52 -2.02 -6.21 -3.71
C ALA A 52 -2.45 -7.43 -2.88
N LEU A 53 -3.20 -7.24 -1.80
CA LEU A 53 -3.78 -8.33 -1.01
C LEU A 53 -4.82 -9.14 -1.80
N ALA A 54 -5.69 -8.46 -2.55
CA ALA A 54 -6.66 -9.12 -3.42
C ALA A 54 -5.96 -9.93 -4.53
N ASP A 55 -4.95 -9.35 -5.17
CA ASP A 55 -4.15 -10.01 -6.22
C ASP A 55 -3.37 -11.22 -5.66
N SER A 56 -3.01 -11.20 -4.36
CA SER A 56 -2.39 -12.34 -3.67
C SER A 56 -3.39 -13.37 -3.11
N GLY A 57 -4.70 -13.11 -3.24
CA GLY A 57 -5.78 -13.98 -2.74
C GLY A 57 -6.18 -13.78 -1.28
N ASP A 58 -5.63 -12.79 -0.57
CA ASP A 58 -6.05 -12.44 0.80
C ASP A 58 -7.22 -11.45 0.76
N TYR A 59 -8.36 -11.93 0.24
CA TYR A 59 -9.55 -11.11 0.03
C TYR A 59 -10.12 -10.55 1.34
N LYS A 60 -9.99 -11.28 2.45
CA LYS A 60 -10.49 -10.82 3.74
C LYS A 60 -9.76 -9.57 4.20
N LYS A 61 -8.42 -9.61 4.22
CA LYS A 61 -7.61 -8.45 4.60
C LYS A 61 -7.73 -7.32 3.59
N ALA A 62 -7.88 -7.64 2.30
CA ALA A 62 -8.14 -6.64 1.26
C ALA A 62 -9.41 -5.81 1.57
N CYS A 63 -10.53 -6.48 1.89
CA CYS A 63 -11.77 -5.79 2.26
C CYS A 63 -11.59 -4.89 3.49
N GLU A 64 -10.92 -5.38 4.55
CA GLU A 64 -10.65 -4.59 5.75
C GLU A 64 -9.84 -3.31 5.43
N ILE A 65 -8.83 -3.42 4.56
CA ILE A 65 -8.02 -2.27 4.14
C ILE A 65 -8.83 -1.28 3.27
N PHE A 66 -9.67 -1.77 2.36
CA PHE A 66 -10.53 -0.92 1.55
C PHE A 66 -11.60 -0.21 2.38
N GLU A 67 -12.23 -0.91 3.32
CA GLU A 67 -13.18 -0.32 4.27
C GLU A 67 -12.52 0.80 5.08
N ARG A 68 -11.30 0.58 5.56
CA ARG A 68 -10.53 1.63 6.23
C ARG A 68 -10.27 2.83 5.33
N SER A 69 -9.92 2.61 4.06
CA SER A 69 -9.72 3.71 3.10
C SER A 69 -10.99 4.52 2.89
N LEU A 70 -12.15 3.85 2.76
CA LEU A 70 -13.46 4.49 2.61
C LEU A 70 -13.90 5.25 3.86
N GLN A 71 -13.54 4.77 5.05
CA GLN A 71 -13.81 5.51 6.30
C GLN A 71 -13.03 6.82 6.39
N ILE A 72 -11.82 6.87 5.82
CA ILE A 72 -10.98 8.07 5.81
C ILE A 72 -11.43 9.04 4.71
N ASN A 73 -11.64 8.53 3.50
CA ASN A 73 -12.15 9.30 2.38
C ASN A 73 -13.25 8.51 1.64
N PRO A 74 -14.53 8.81 1.91
CA PRO A 74 -15.67 8.12 1.30
C PRO A 74 -15.97 8.57 -0.14
N ASP A 75 -15.31 9.61 -0.63
CA ASP A 75 -15.52 10.27 -1.93
C ASP A 75 -14.47 9.91 -2.99
#